data_AF-A0A661CCL6-F1
#
_entry.id   AF-A0A661CCL6-F1
#
_cell.length_a   1.000
_cell.length_b   1.000
_cell.length_c   1.000
_cell.angle_alpha   90.00
_cell.angle_beta   90.00
_cell.angle_gamma   90.00
#
_symmetry.space_group_name_H-M   'P 1'
#
loop_
_entity.id
_entity.type
_entity.pdbx_description
1 polymer ?
#
loop_
_entity_poly.entity_id
_entity_poly.type
_entity_poly.pdbx_seq_one_letter_code
_entity_poly.pdbx_strand_id
1 'polypeptide(L)'
;MTINTYDEIPYPSLVYTDTHPGRLATLATLFGIKPPPVATSLSTYPTASPLARRLAPQGQQPVINLRCEFINLSAIATVLLPHLNGENDSQALRSILKKLIKKPEFQQLKKRNLSTVLEKAMLEIAQGALLVA
;
A
#
# COMPACT_ATOMS: atom_id res chain seq x y z
N MET A 1 -26.74 26.17 10.47
CA MET A 1 -26.19 25.47 9.28
C MET A 1 -26.20 26.45 8.14
N THR A 2 -25.02 26.87 7.68
CA THR A 2 -24.87 27.77 6.52
C THR A 2 -25.11 26.98 5.25
N ILE A 3 -26.07 27.38 4.43
CA ILE A 3 -26.28 26.81 3.09
C ILE A 3 -25.10 27.23 2.22
N ASN A 4 -24.37 26.25 1.69
CA ASN A 4 -23.24 26.49 0.79
C ASN A 4 -23.76 26.40 -0.65
N THR A 5 -23.51 27.43 -1.46
CA THR A 5 -23.91 27.47 -2.87
C THR A 5 -23.33 26.30 -3.68
N TYR A 6 -22.25 25.68 -3.19
CA TYR A 6 -21.70 24.43 -3.74
C TYR A 6 -22.71 23.28 -3.76
N ASP A 7 -23.59 23.19 -2.78
CA ASP A 7 -24.57 22.10 -2.62
C ASP A 7 -25.86 22.34 -3.42
N GLU A 8 -26.06 23.54 -3.97
CA GLU A 8 -27.22 23.89 -4.79
C GLU A 8 -27.10 23.39 -6.24
N ILE A 9 -25.88 23.03 -6.66
CA ILE A 9 -25.61 22.48 -7.98
C ILE A 9 -25.87 20.97 -7.93
N PRO A 10 -26.86 20.43 -8.68
CA PRO A 10 -27.02 18.99 -8.76
C PRO A 10 -25.78 18.38 -9.43
N TYR A 11 -25.16 17.41 -8.75
CA TYR A 11 -24.07 16.57 -9.30
C TYR A 11 -24.66 15.24 -9.79
N PRO A 12 -25.27 15.19 -10.99
CA PRO A 12 -25.74 13.92 -11.53
C PRO A 12 -24.53 13.01 -11.78
N SER A 13 -24.62 11.77 -11.32
CA SER A 13 -23.65 10.74 -11.70
C SER A 13 -23.88 10.38 -13.17
N LEU A 14 -22.99 10.83 -14.05
CA LEU A 14 -23.03 10.53 -15.46
C LEU A 14 -21.96 9.48 -15.76
N VAL A 15 -22.38 8.23 -15.90
CA VAL A 15 -21.47 7.11 -16.18
C VAL A 15 -21.33 6.97 -17.69
N TYR A 16 -20.22 7.41 -18.26
CA TYR A 16 -19.89 7.22 -19.67
C TYR A 16 -18.97 6.02 -19.84
N THR A 17 -19.23 5.19 -20.86
CA THR A 17 -18.34 4.07 -21.21
C THR A 17 -16.96 4.56 -21.63
N ASP A 18 -16.89 5.76 -22.22
CA ASP A 18 -15.65 6.45 -22.57
C ASP A 18 -14.76 6.75 -21.37
N THR A 19 -15.36 6.99 -20.19
CA THR A 19 -14.63 7.28 -18.95
C THR A 19 -14.27 6.03 -18.14
N HIS A 20 -14.53 4.82 -18.67
CA HIS A 20 -14.16 3.59 -17.97
C HIS A 20 -12.62 3.49 -17.83
N PRO A 21 -12.07 3.21 -16.62
CA PRO A 21 -10.62 3.22 -16.39
C PRO A 21 -9.82 2.32 -17.35
N GLY A 22 -10.36 1.15 -17.70
CA GLY A 22 -9.72 0.24 -18.67
C GLY A 22 -9.63 0.80 -20.11
N ARG A 23 -10.61 1.62 -20.52
CA ARG A 23 -10.60 2.29 -21.84
C ARG A 23 -9.58 3.42 -21.83
N LEU A 24 -9.58 4.24 -20.78
CA LEU A 24 -8.59 5.31 -20.60
C LEU A 24 -7.16 4.77 -20.55
N ALA A 25 -6.93 3.63 -19.88
CA ALA A 25 -5.63 2.96 -19.85
C ALA A 25 -5.19 2.52 -21.25
N THR A 26 -6.10 1.94 -22.05
CA THR A 26 -5.81 1.53 -23.45
C THR A 26 -5.49 2.71 -24.36
N LEU A 27 -6.21 3.83 -24.23
CA LEU A 27 -5.90 5.04 -24.98
C LEU A 27 -4.54 5.62 -24.54
N ALA A 28 -4.28 5.70 -23.23
CA ALA A 28 -3.02 6.18 -22.70
C ALA A 28 -1.82 5.38 -23.25
N THR A 29 -1.92 4.05 -23.31
CA THR A 29 -0.86 3.20 -23.89
C THR A 29 -0.71 3.42 -25.39
N LEU A 30 -1.81 3.54 -26.16
CA LEU A 30 -1.77 3.83 -27.60
C LEU A 30 -1.09 5.17 -27.89
N PHE A 31 -1.32 6.18 -27.07
CA PHE A 31 -0.69 7.50 -27.17
C PHE A 31 0.70 7.57 -26.52
N GLY A 32 1.24 6.45 -26.03
CA GLY A 32 2.61 6.38 -25.48
C GLY A 32 2.78 7.02 -24.10
N ILE A 33 1.70 7.25 -23.36
CA ILE A 33 1.76 7.71 -21.96
C ILE A 33 2.34 6.59 -21.11
N LYS A 34 3.39 6.90 -20.35
CA LYS A 34 4.04 5.94 -19.44
C LYS A 34 3.51 6.13 -18.02
N PRO A 35 3.01 5.07 -17.36
CA PRO A 35 2.59 5.17 -15.97
C PRO A 35 3.80 5.44 -15.06
N PRO A 36 3.58 6.05 -13.87
CA PRO A 36 4.62 6.17 -12.87
C PRO A 36 5.23 4.80 -12.52
N PRO A 37 6.57 4.70 -12.36
CA PRO A 37 7.21 3.45 -12.00
C PRO A 37 6.79 3.00 -10.59
N VAL A 38 6.63 1.69 -10.43
CA VAL A 38 6.39 1.05 -9.13
C VAL A 38 7.65 0.30 -8.74
N ALA A 39 8.11 0.50 -7.51
CA ALA A 39 9.26 -0.24 -7.00
C ALA A 39 8.90 -1.71 -6.80
N THR A 40 9.62 -2.58 -7.51
CA THR A 40 9.52 -4.05 -7.37
C THR A 40 10.70 -4.62 -6.60
N SER A 41 11.77 -3.86 -6.44
CA SER A 41 12.94 -4.18 -5.61
C SER A 41 12.94 -3.36 -4.32
N LEU A 42 13.59 -3.90 -3.29
CA LEU A 42 13.75 -3.22 -2.02
C LEU A 42 14.96 -2.28 -2.10
N SER A 43 14.74 -1.00 -1.80
CA SER A 43 15.82 -0.06 -1.54
C SER A 43 16.40 -0.27 -0.13
N THR A 44 17.54 0.36 0.15
CA THR A 44 18.11 0.43 1.52
C THR A 44 17.15 1.07 2.51
N TYR A 45 16.29 1.98 2.03
CA TYR A 45 15.27 2.68 2.79
C TYR A 45 13.92 2.57 2.08
N PRO A 46 13.17 1.47 2.28
CA PRO A 46 11.93 1.23 1.57
C PRO A 46 10.87 2.26 1.94
N THR A 47 10.24 2.84 0.90
CA THR A 47 9.14 3.80 1.04
C THR A 47 7.87 3.21 0.44
N ALA A 48 6.82 3.09 1.26
CA ALA A 48 5.50 2.68 0.81
C ALA A 48 4.61 3.90 0.50
N SER A 49 3.58 3.68 -0.31
CA SER A 49 2.54 4.67 -0.61
C SER A 49 2.00 5.32 0.68
N PRO A 50 1.86 6.66 0.74
CA PRO A 50 1.25 7.34 1.87
C PRO A 50 -0.16 6.82 2.20
N LEU A 51 -0.90 6.39 1.18
CA LEU A 51 -2.24 5.82 1.33
C LEU A 51 -2.17 4.46 2.02
N ALA A 52 -1.32 3.55 1.54
CA ALA A 52 -1.11 2.24 2.18
C ALA A 52 -0.66 2.37 3.65
N ARG A 53 0.22 3.35 3.94
CA ARG A 53 0.67 3.66 5.30
C ARG A 53 -0.45 4.12 6.23
N ARG A 54 -1.42 4.89 5.72
CA ARG A 54 -2.55 5.41 6.51
C ARG A 54 -3.68 4.41 6.68
N LEU A 55 -3.97 3.59 5.67
CA LEU A 55 -5.08 2.63 5.71
C LEU A 55 -4.76 1.39 6.55
N ALA A 56 -3.52 0.89 6.49
CA ALA A 56 -3.09 -0.30 7.21
C ALA A 56 -3.41 -0.30 8.73
N PRO A 57 -3.13 0.77 9.50
CA PRO A 57 -3.45 0.81 10.93
C PRO A 57 -4.94 1.02 11.24
N GLN A 58 -5.76 1.43 10.28
CA GLN A 58 -7.19 1.70 10.47
C GLN A 58 -8.06 0.43 10.41
N GLY A 59 -7.45 -0.76 10.26
CA GLY A 59 -8.18 -2.02 10.15
C GLY A 59 -8.89 -2.21 8.80
N GLN A 60 -8.62 -1.33 7.83
CA GLN A 60 -9.17 -1.39 6.48
C GLN A 60 -8.31 -2.33 5.63
N GLN A 61 -8.45 -3.62 5.89
CA GLN A 61 -8.09 -4.66 4.91
C GLN A 61 -9.32 -4.95 4.03
N PRO A 62 -9.17 -5.16 2.71
CA PRO A 62 -7.93 -5.14 1.92
C PRO A 62 -7.34 -3.74 1.69
N VAL A 63 -6.02 -3.65 1.49
CA VAL A 63 -5.30 -2.38 1.25
C VAL A 63 -5.29 -2.06 -0.25
N ILE A 64 -5.43 -0.78 -0.60
CA ILE A 64 -5.37 -0.32 -2.00
C ILE A 64 -3.91 -0.06 -2.40
N ASN A 65 -3.48 -0.63 -3.52
CA ASN A 65 -2.12 -0.45 -4.06
C ASN A 65 -2.01 0.73 -5.06
N LEU A 66 -0.82 0.95 -5.63
CA LEU A 66 -0.56 2.01 -6.61
C LEU A 66 -1.25 1.77 -7.97
N ARG A 67 -1.82 0.58 -8.20
CA ARG A 67 -2.58 0.21 -9.41
C ARG A 67 -4.09 0.31 -9.21
N CYS A 68 -4.54 0.88 -8.08
CA CYS A 68 -5.94 0.95 -7.69
C CYS A 68 -6.61 -0.45 -7.54
N GLU A 69 -5.83 -1.45 -7.13
CA GLU A 69 -6.31 -2.81 -6.84
C GLU A 69 -6.38 -3.02 -5.33
N PHE A 70 -7.34 -3.83 -4.89
CA PHE A 70 -7.44 -4.28 -3.50
C PHE A 70 -6.57 -5.52 -3.29
N ILE A 71 -5.64 -5.45 -2.35
CA ILE A 71 -4.73 -6.55 -2.02
C ILE A 71 -4.92 -6.97 -0.56
N ASN A 72 -5.01 -8.28 -0.36
CA ASN A 72 -4.98 -8.87 0.96
C ASN A 72 -3.53 -9.20 1.34
N LEU A 73 -3.05 -8.59 2.42
CA LEU A 73 -1.68 -8.72 2.90
C LEU A 73 -1.65 -9.55 4.19
N SER A 74 -0.54 -10.23 4.43
CA SER A 74 -0.29 -10.85 5.73
C SER A 74 -0.34 -9.81 6.86
N ALA A 75 -0.71 -10.27 8.05
CA ALA A 75 -0.81 -9.40 9.23
C ALA A 75 0.53 -8.69 9.52
N ILE A 76 1.67 -9.35 9.26
CA ILE A 76 3.00 -8.76 9.44
C ILE A 76 3.25 -7.66 8.41
N ALA A 77 2.97 -7.93 7.13
CA ALA A 77 3.14 -6.95 6.08
C ALA A 77 2.29 -5.70 6.36
N THR A 78 1.04 -5.89 6.78
CA THR A 78 0.13 -4.79 7.15
C THR A 78 0.69 -3.95 8.29
N VAL A 79 1.21 -4.56 9.35
CA VAL A 79 1.77 -3.82 10.48
C VAL A 79 3.12 -3.16 10.15
N LEU A 80 3.86 -3.68 9.16
CA LEU A 80 5.11 -3.06 8.70
C LEU A 80 4.88 -1.81 7.85
N LEU A 81 3.79 -1.73 7.08
CA LEU A 81 3.51 -0.63 6.16
C LEU A 81 3.74 0.77 6.76
N PRO A 82 3.21 1.13 7.95
CA PRO A 82 3.41 2.46 8.55
C PRO A 82 4.88 2.85 8.74
N HIS A 83 5.74 1.86 8.95
CA HIS A 83 7.18 2.02 9.20
C HIS A 83 8.02 2.10 7.92
N LEU A 84 7.43 1.89 6.74
CA LEU A 84 8.09 2.04 5.44
C LEU A 84 7.97 3.49 4.95
N ASN A 85 8.61 4.41 5.66
CA ASN A 85 8.56 5.85 5.40
C ASN A 85 9.82 6.40 4.71
N GLY A 86 10.77 5.55 4.32
CA GLY A 86 12.05 5.96 3.74
C GLY A 86 13.13 6.36 4.76
N GLU A 87 12.88 6.22 6.06
CA GLU A 87 13.88 6.51 7.11
C GLU A 87 14.43 5.24 7.77
N ASN A 88 13.62 4.18 7.81
CA ASN A 88 13.99 2.94 8.48
C ASN A 88 14.80 2.04 7.55
N ASP A 89 16.02 1.72 7.97
CA ASP A 89 16.87 0.73 7.32
C ASP A 89 16.45 -0.71 7.68
N SER A 90 17.10 -1.69 7.05
CA SER A 90 16.82 -3.12 7.32
C SER A 90 17.02 -3.51 8.80
N GLN A 91 17.97 -2.90 9.51
CA GLN A 91 18.23 -3.21 10.92
C GLN A 91 17.17 -2.60 11.84
N ALA A 92 16.76 -1.35 11.58
CA ALA A 92 15.66 -0.70 12.27
C ALA A 92 14.36 -1.50 12.11
N LEU A 93 14.03 -1.95 10.89
CA LEU A 93 12.85 -2.78 10.65
C LEU A 93 12.90 -4.11 11.42
N ARG A 94 14.07 -4.76 11.52
CA ARG A 94 14.24 -5.94 12.39
C ARG A 94 13.99 -5.63 13.86
N SER A 95 14.46 -4.48 14.34
CA SER A 95 14.25 -4.05 15.73
C SER A 95 12.76 -3.79 16.02
N ILE A 96 12.04 -3.17 15.07
CA ILE A 96 10.61 -2.90 15.15
C ILE A 96 9.84 -4.23 15.14
N LEU A 97 10.20 -5.14 14.24
CA LEU A 97 9.55 -6.46 14.16
C LEU A 97 9.74 -7.28 15.44
N LYS A 98 10.91 -7.22 16.10
CA LYS A 98 11.10 -7.81 17.44
C LYS A 98 10.14 -7.22 18.49
N LYS A 99 9.88 -5.91 18.45
CA LYS A 99 8.91 -5.27 19.36
C LYS A 99 7.49 -5.74 19.06
N LEU A 100 7.14 -5.85 17.78
CA LEU A 100 5.81 -6.27 17.34
C LEU A 100 5.48 -7.73 17.69
N ILE A 101 6.44 -8.65 17.59
CA ILE A 101 6.24 -10.07 17.96
C ILE A 101 5.93 -10.26 19.45
N LYS A 102 6.27 -9.29 20.32
CA LYS A 102 5.88 -9.36 21.74
C LYS A 102 4.37 -9.23 21.94
N LYS A 103 3.64 -8.65 20.98
CA LYS A 103 2.17 -8.55 21.04
C LYS A 103 1.53 -9.94 20.93
N PRO A 104 0.39 -10.18 21.59
CA PRO A 104 -0.29 -11.48 21.59
C PRO A 104 -0.66 -11.96 20.19
N GLU A 105 -1.01 -11.05 19.29
CA GLU A 105 -1.41 -11.30 17.89
C GLU A 105 -0.37 -12.07 17.07
N PHE A 106 0.92 -11.97 17.42
CA PHE A 106 2.03 -12.52 16.63
C PHE A 106 2.79 -13.64 17.35
N GLN A 107 2.28 -14.17 18.46
CA GLN A 107 3.00 -15.17 19.27
C GLN A 107 3.34 -16.46 18.49
N GLN A 108 2.51 -16.89 17.55
CA GLN A 108 2.77 -18.07 16.72
C GLN A 108 4.06 -17.93 15.88
N LEU A 109 4.47 -16.70 15.56
CA LEU A 109 5.64 -16.42 14.75
C LEU A 109 6.95 -16.44 15.53
N LYS A 110 6.92 -16.49 16.88
CA LYS A 110 8.13 -16.61 17.72
C LYS A 110 8.98 -17.83 17.39
N LYS A 111 8.37 -18.90 16.88
CA LYS A 111 9.06 -20.16 16.54
C LYS A 111 9.81 -20.08 15.20
N ARG A 112 9.56 -19.05 14.38
CA ARG A 112 10.18 -18.90 13.06
C ARG A 112 11.43 -18.03 13.11
N ASN A 113 12.33 -18.24 12.15
CA ASN A 113 13.46 -17.37 11.93
C ASN A 113 13.00 -15.96 11.55
N LEU A 114 13.49 -14.95 12.28
CA LEU A 114 13.02 -13.57 12.16
C LEU A 114 13.36 -12.93 10.81
N SER A 115 14.56 -13.23 10.28
CA SER A 115 15.06 -12.70 9.01
C SER A 115 14.19 -13.14 7.85
N THR A 116 13.87 -14.44 7.77
CA THR A 116 13.04 -15.00 6.69
C THR A 116 11.61 -14.49 6.76
N VAL A 117 11.08 -14.23 7.96
CA VAL A 117 9.75 -13.62 8.14
C VAL A 117 9.73 -12.19 7.58
N LEU A 118 10.76 -11.40 7.88
CA LEU A 118 10.88 -10.04 7.35
C LEU A 118 11.03 -10.05 5.82
N GLU A 119 11.91 -10.90 5.28
CA GLU A 119 12.11 -11.03 3.83
C GLU A 119 10.82 -11.42 3.11
N LYS A 120 10.07 -12.39 3.65
CA LYS A 120 8.80 -12.80 3.07
C LYS A 120 7.76 -11.67 3.08
N ALA A 121 7.64 -10.95 4.18
CA ALA A 121 6.72 -9.81 4.27
C ALA A 121 7.13 -8.69 3.32
N MET A 122 8.43 -8.45 3.15
CA MET A 122 8.92 -7.42 2.25
C MET A 122 8.74 -7.78 0.78
N LEU A 123 8.94 -9.05 0.44
CA LEU A 123 8.64 -9.58 -0.88
C LEU A 123 7.14 -9.44 -1.21
N GLU A 124 6.26 -9.74 -0.26
CA GLU A 124 4.81 -9.59 -0.41
C GLU A 124 4.42 -8.13 -0.69
N ILE A 125 4.99 -7.17 0.06
CA ILE A 125 4.73 -5.74 -0.13
C ILE A 125 5.26 -5.24 -1.50
N ALA A 126 6.44 -5.70 -1.91
CA ALA A 126 7.03 -5.34 -3.20
C ALA A 126 6.21 -5.91 -4.37
N GLN A 127 5.81 -7.17 -4.30
CA GLN A 127 4.95 -7.82 -5.30
C GLN A 127 3.56 -7.18 -5.36
N GLY A 128 3.07 -6.67 -4.21
CA GLY A 128 1.80 -5.97 -4.11
C GLY A 128 1.76 -4.57 -4.72
N ALA A 129 2.83 -4.08 -5.34
CA ALA A 129 2.88 -2.74 -5.95
C ALA A 129 2.57 -1.60 -4.94
N LEU A 130 3.04 -1.75 -3.71
CA LEU A 130 2.82 -0.80 -2.61
C LEU A 130 4.02 0.13 -2.37
N LEU A 131 5.17 -0.19 -2.96
CA LEU A 131 6.41 0.59 -2.82
C LEU A 131 6.51 1.66 -3.92
N VAL A 132 6.99 2.82 -3.49
CA VAL A 132 7.30 3.95 -4.38
C VAL A 132 8.77 3.85 -4.79
N ALA A 133 9.06 4.12 -6.06
CA ALA A 133 10.41 4.11 -6.63
C ALA A 133 11.23 5.34 -6.23
#